data_AF-A0A424W7D5-F1
#
_entry.id   AF-A0A424W7D5-F1
#
_cell.length_a   1.000
_cell.length_b   1.000
_cell.length_c   1.000
_cell.angle_alpha   90.00
_cell.angle_beta   90.00
_cell.angle_gamma   90.00
#
_symmetry.space_group_name_H-M   'P 1'
#
loop_
_entity.id
_entity.type
_entity.pdbx_description
1 polymer ?
#
loop_
_entity_poly.entity_id
_entity_poly.type
_entity_poly.pdbx_seq_one_letter_code
_entity_poly.pdbx_strand_id
1 'polypeptide(L)'
;MECISQAVVKISEAKVNRHMGEWRRQHRMGLDRGRRLVIGGLVVSEFRYLLADYSDGELSSFEDFQAIADAADALTAGCEADFLNPREYQNLNIGLSTAQANLKDLMMIIRTIAQYVQECHEQGCEERIALGPQFNGK
;
A
#
# COMPACT_ATOMS: atom_id res chain seq x y z
N MET A 1 -7.36 -11.10 -40.06
CA MET A 1 -7.84 -10.09 -39.09
C MET A 1 -7.15 -10.18 -37.72
N GLU A 2 -6.05 -10.92 -37.56
CA GLU A 2 -5.41 -11.13 -36.25
C GLU A 2 -4.44 -10.00 -35.84
N CYS A 3 -3.74 -9.38 -36.79
CA CYS A 3 -2.73 -8.35 -36.50
C CYS A 3 -3.30 -7.07 -35.86
N ILE A 4 -4.54 -6.71 -36.18
CA ILE A 4 -5.19 -5.50 -35.62
C ILE A 4 -5.53 -5.71 -34.14
N SER A 5 -5.96 -6.92 -33.76
CA SER A 5 -6.30 -7.23 -32.36
C SER A 5 -5.08 -7.14 -31.43
N GLN A 6 -3.94 -7.70 -31.84
CA GLN A 6 -2.72 -7.68 -31.05
C GLN A 6 -2.13 -6.26 -30.93
N ALA A 7 -2.24 -5.45 -31.98
CA ALA A 7 -1.79 -4.06 -31.93
C ALA A 7 -2.63 -3.21 -30.97
N VAL A 8 -3.96 -3.40 -30.96
CA VAL A 8 -4.87 -2.69 -30.05
C VAL A 8 -4.59 -3.07 -28.59
N VAL A 9 -4.40 -4.35 -28.29
CA VAL A 9 -4.05 -4.85 -26.94
C VAL A 9 -2.73 -4.25 -26.44
N LYS A 10 -1.69 -4.23 -27.29
CA LYS A 10 -0.40 -3.61 -26.92
C LYS A 10 -0.52 -2.11 -26.64
N ILE A 11 -1.37 -1.40 -27.38
CA ILE A 11 -1.62 0.03 -27.18
C ILE A 11 -2.37 0.28 -25.85
N SER A 12 -3.34 -0.57 -25.48
CA SER A 12 -4.04 -0.45 -24.19
C SER A 12 -3.10 -0.75 -23.01
N GLU A 13 -2.29 -1.79 -23.10
CA GLU A 13 -1.28 -2.12 -22.07
C GLU A 13 -0.27 -0.98 -21.88
N ALA A 14 0.21 -0.37 -22.96
CA ALA A 14 1.14 0.76 -22.88
C ALA A 14 0.52 1.99 -22.19
N LYS A 15 -0.77 2.24 -22.40
CA LYS A 15 -1.51 3.32 -21.73
C LYS A 15 -1.67 3.04 -20.24
N VAL A 16 -2.12 1.84 -19.88
CA VAL A 16 -2.26 1.41 -18.47
C VAL A 16 -0.90 1.47 -17.76
N ASN A 17 0.17 0.97 -18.37
CA ASN A 17 1.52 1.05 -17.81
C ASN A 17 1.97 2.49 -17.54
N ARG A 18 1.69 3.40 -18.47
CA ARG A 18 2.01 4.83 -18.31
C ARG A 18 1.22 5.43 -17.16
N HIS A 19 -0.09 5.20 -17.15
CA HIS A 19 -1.00 5.68 -16.12
C HIS A 19 -0.58 5.20 -14.72
N MET A 20 -0.42 3.88 -14.54
CA MET A 20 0.04 3.31 -13.27
C MET A 20 1.45 3.77 -12.89
N GLY A 21 2.31 4.07 -13.87
CA GLY A 21 3.62 4.68 -13.64
C GLY A 21 3.54 6.15 -13.18
N GLU A 22 2.57 6.91 -13.65
CA GLU A 22 2.29 8.29 -13.21
C GLU A 22 1.67 8.30 -11.82
N TRP A 23 0.63 7.49 -11.62
CA TRP A 23 -0.08 7.35 -10.36
C TRP A 23 0.87 7.02 -9.21
N ARG A 24 1.76 6.04 -9.39
CA ARG A 24 2.75 5.64 -8.37
C ARG A 24 3.75 6.75 -8.06
N ARG A 25 4.15 7.54 -9.05
CA ARG A 25 5.03 8.69 -8.82
C ARG A 25 4.34 9.77 -8.00
N GLN A 26 3.07 10.04 -8.28
CA GLN A 26 2.26 11.02 -7.53
C GLN A 26 2.09 10.59 -6.06
N HIS A 27 1.86 9.30 -5.82
CA HIS A 27 1.69 8.73 -4.47
C HIS A 27 3.02 8.31 -3.82
N ARG A 28 4.16 8.59 -4.48
CA ARG A 28 5.52 8.21 -4.02
C ARG A 28 5.64 6.74 -3.63
N MET A 29 4.95 5.87 -4.38
CA MET A 29 4.93 4.42 -4.24
C MET A 29 5.97 3.81 -5.18
N GLY A 30 6.92 3.07 -4.64
CA GLY A 30 8.03 2.51 -5.41
C GLY A 30 8.86 1.51 -4.63
N LEU A 31 10.08 1.27 -5.12
CA LEU A 31 11.05 0.41 -4.46
C LEU A 31 12.30 1.20 -4.11
N ASP A 32 12.89 0.92 -2.94
CA ASP A 32 14.22 1.41 -2.60
C ASP A 32 15.34 0.62 -3.31
N ARG A 33 16.60 0.97 -3.04
CA ARG A 33 17.77 0.27 -3.59
C ARG A 33 17.83 -1.22 -3.22
N GLY A 34 17.22 -1.61 -2.11
CA GLY A 34 17.12 -2.98 -1.64
C GLY A 34 15.86 -3.71 -2.14
N ARG A 35 15.11 -3.13 -3.08
CA ARG A 35 13.82 -3.65 -3.58
C ARG A 35 12.75 -3.78 -2.50
N ARG A 36 12.81 -2.97 -1.44
CA ARG A 36 11.77 -2.89 -0.42
C ARG A 36 10.72 -1.87 -0.84
N LEU A 37 9.45 -2.17 -0.57
CA LEU A 37 8.35 -1.24 -0.82
C LEU A 37 8.55 0.05 -0.03
N VAL A 38 8.48 1.16 -0.76
CA VAL A 38 8.50 2.52 -0.21
C VAL A 38 7.23 3.24 -0.60
N ILE A 39 6.58 3.88 0.38
CA ILE A 39 5.42 4.75 0.18
C ILE A 39 5.66 6.04 0.96
N GLY A 40 5.46 7.21 0.33
CA GLY A 40 5.69 8.49 1.01
C GLY A 40 7.13 8.73 1.45
N GLY A 41 8.09 7.93 0.98
CA GLY A 41 9.49 7.95 1.43
C GLY A 41 9.79 7.06 2.64
N LEU A 42 8.81 6.28 3.10
CA LEU A 42 8.94 5.36 4.24
C LEU A 42 9.10 3.93 3.77
N VAL A 43 9.98 3.17 4.41
CA VAL A 43 10.12 1.72 4.15
C VAL A 43 8.96 1.01 4.84
N VAL A 44 8.00 0.55 4.05
CA VAL A 44 6.71 0.03 4.56
C VAL A 44 6.88 -1.15 5.52
N SER A 45 7.91 -1.97 5.31
CA SER A 45 8.17 -3.16 6.12
C SER A 45 8.56 -2.85 7.58
N GLU A 46 8.91 -1.61 7.89
CA GLU A 46 9.20 -1.12 9.25
C GLU A 46 7.93 -0.95 10.09
N PHE A 47 6.75 -0.87 9.46
CA PHE A 47 5.46 -0.67 10.12
C PHE A 47 4.67 -1.97 10.33
N ARG A 48 5.27 -3.13 10.03
CA ARG A 48 4.59 -4.44 10.10
C ARG A 48 4.06 -4.79 11.49
N TYR A 49 4.77 -4.38 12.54
CA TYR A 49 4.34 -4.64 13.90
C TYR A 49 3.06 -3.87 14.25
N LEU A 50 2.89 -2.65 13.73
CA LEU A 50 1.64 -1.90 13.89
C LEU A 50 0.50 -2.49 13.07
N LEU A 51 0.79 -2.91 11.83
CA LEU A 51 -0.22 -3.59 11.03
C LEU A 51 -0.76 -4.83 11.77
N ALA A 52 0.14 -5.63 12.35
CA ALA A 52 -0.23 -6.80 13.14
C ALA A 52 -1.04 -6.42 14.39
N ASP A 53 -0.64 -5.37 15.12
CA ASP A 53 -1.35 -4.91 16.33
C ASP A 53 -2.77 -4.41 16.02
N TYR A 54 -2.94 -3.59 14.97
CA TYR A 54 -4.24 -3.02 14.60
C TYR A 54 -5.15 -3.98 13.82
N SER A 55 -4.61 -5.07 13.28
CA SER A 55 -5.37 -6.14 12.64
C SER A 55 -5.63 -7.33 13.57
N ASP A 56 -5.29 -7.22 14.86
CA ASP A 56 -5.35 -8.33 15.83
C ASP A 56 -4.60 -9.60 15.35
N GLY A 57 -3.55 -9.41 14.54
CA GLY A 57 -2.71 -10.46 13.98
C GLY A 57 -3.16 -11.03 12.64
N GLU A 58 -4.33 -10.63 12.12
CA GLU A 58 -4.84 -11.11 10.82
C GLU A 58 -3.95 -10.67 9.65
N LEU A 59 -3.31 -9.49 9.75
CA LEU A 59 -2.36 -8.97 8.77
C LEU A 59 -0.99 -8.79 9.39
N SER A 60 -0.06 -9.72 9.11
CA SER A 60 1.32 -9.66 9.62
C SER A 60 2.34 -9.09 8.63
N SER A 61 1.95 -8.81 7.38
CA SER A 61 2.82 -8.29 6.33
C SER A 61 2.07 -7.37 5.37
N PHE A 62 2.82 -6.57 4.61
CA PHE A 62 2.27 -5.73 3.53
C PHE A 62 2.37 -6.42 2.16
N GLU A 63 2.28 -7.76 2.12
CA GLU A 63 2.41 -8.52 0.88
C GLU A 63 1.06 -8.68 0.16
N ASP A 64 -0.02 -8.84 0.90
CA ASP A 64 -1.37 -8.97 0.36
C ASP A 64 -2.05 -7.61 0.28
N PHE A 65 -1.94 -6.98 -0.88
CA PHE A 65 -2.55 -5.66 -1.11
C PHE A 65 -4.07 -5.71 -1.10
N GLN A 66 -4.69 -6.81 -1.54
CA GLN A 66 -6.14 -6.93 -1.53
C GLN A 66 -6.65 -7.02 -0.09
N ALA A 67 -6.05 -7.88 0.73
CA ALA A 67 -6.45 -8.01 2.13
C ALA A 67 -6.27 -6.70 2.92
N ILE A 68 -5.22 -5.93 2.62
CA ILE A 68 -5.03 -4.59 3.20
C ILE A 68 -6.11 -3.63 2.74
N ALA A 69 -6.45 -3.63 1.44
CA ALA A 69 -7.50 -2.77 0.90
C ALA A 69 -8.87 -3.09 1.52
N ASP A 70 -9.20 -4.37 1.65
CA ASP A 70 -10.46 -4.84 2.24
C ASP A 70 -10.58 -4.43 3.72
N ALA A 71 -9.47 -4.38 4.46
CA ALA A 71 -9.43 -3.99 5.86
C ALA A 71 -9.17 -2.49 6.10
N ALA A 72 -8.92 -1.70 5.04
CA ALA A 72 -8.33 -0.36 5.15
C ALA A 72 -9.12 0.60 6.04
N ASP A 73 -10.45 0.63 5.89
CA ASP A 73 -11.32 1.51 6.65
C ASP A 73 -11.32 1.16 8.14
N ALA A 74 -11.42 -0.14 8.47
CA ALA A 74 -11.43 -0.61 9.86
C ALA A 74 -10.08 -0.34 10.55
N LEU A 75 -8.96 -0.63 9.88
CA LEU A 75 -7.62 -0.37 10.41
C LEU A 75 -7.40 1.13 10.65
N THR A 76 -7.81 1.96 9.70
CA THR A 76 -7.66 3.40 9.80
C THR A 76 -8.52 3.97 10.92
N ALA A 77 -9.77 3.53 11.05
CA ALA A 77 -10.64 3.93 12.15
C ALA A 77 -10.06 3.52 13.52
N GLY A 78 -9.47 2.33 13.63
CA GLY A 78 -8.76 1.89 14.84
C GLY A 78 -7.58 2.82 15.19
N CYS A 79 -6.76 3.16 14.20
CA CYS A 79 -5.64 4.11 14.39
C CYS A 79 -6.11 5.50 14.82
N GLU A 80 -7.21 5.99 14.24
CA GLU A 80 -7.78 7.29 14.58
C GLU A 80 -8.35 7.31 16.00
N ALA A 81 -9.01 6.23 16.43
CA ALA A 81 -9.53 6.09 17.78
C ALA A 81 -8.42 6.10 18.84
N ASP A 82 -7.30 5.44 18.56
CA ASP A 82 -6.17 5.34 19.47
C ASP A 82 -5.19 6.53 19.36
N PHE A 83 -5.43 7.49 18.46
CA PHE A 83 -4.47 8.55 18.12
C PHE A 83 -4.03 9.42 19.31
N LEU A 84 -4.94 9.70 20.26
CA LEU A 84 -4.62 10.49 21.45
C LEU A 84 -3.80 9.71 22.49
N ASN A 85 -3.87 8.38 22.45
CA ASN A 85 -3.18 7.52 23.39
C ASN A 85 -2.76 6.19 22.72
N PRO A 86 -1.80 6.22 21.78
CA PRO A 86 -1.46 5.06 20.95
C PRO A 86 -1.02 3.85 21.77
N ARG A 87 -1.35 2.64 21.32
CA ARG A 87 -0.94 1.38 21.98
C ARG A 87 0.57 1.29 22.19
N GLU A 88 1.38 1.74 21.23
CA GLU A 88 2.84 1.79 21.37
C GLU A 88 3.32 2.67 22.52
N TYR A 89 2.66 3.81 22.74
CA TYR A 89 2.99 4.71 23.85
C TYR A 89 2.70 4.03 25.20
N GLN A 90 1.63 3.24 25.25
CA GLN A 90 1.24 2.48 26.44
C GLN A 90 2.18 1.29 26.72
N ASN A 91 2.65 0.61 25.66
CA ASN A 91 3.22 -0.74 25.77
C ASN A 91 4.72 -0.83 25.47
N LEU A 92 5.30 0.10 24.71
CA LEU A 92 6.67 0.00 24.16
C LEU A 92 7.64 1.09 24.64
N ASN A 93 7.21 1.95 25.58
CA ASN A 93 8.01 3.07 26.11
C ASN A 93 8.53 4.01 25.00
N ILE A 94 7.78 4.12 23.90
CA ILE A 94 8.02 5.06 22.80
C ILE A 94 7.41 6.40 23.17
N GLY A 95 8.05 7.52 22.82
CA GLY A 95 7.51 8.85 23.08
C GLY A 95 6.17 9.07 22.36
N LEU A 96 5.21 9.74 23.02
CA LEU A 96 3.87 9.97 22.47
C LEU A 96 3.88 10.58 21.06
N SER A 97 4.75 11.57 20.82
CA SER A 97 4.88 12.20 19.50
C SER A 97 5.36 11.23 18.42
N THR A 98 6.28 10.33 18.77
CA THR A 98 6.77 9.28 17.86
C THR A 98 5.68 8.27 17.57
N ALA A 99 4.96 7.79 18.59
CA ALA A 99 3.86 6.85 18.40
C ALA A 99 2.74 7.45 17.51
N GLN A 100 2.41 8.72 17.69
CA GLN A 100 1.46 9.44 16.84
C GLN A 100 1.96 9.61 15.40
N ALA A 101 3.25 9.86 15.21
CA ALA A 101 3.85 9.91 13.87
C ALA A 101 3.75 8.53 13.19
N ASN A 102 4.07 7.46 13.91
CA ASN A 102 3.97 6.11 13.39
C ASN A 102 2.53 5.74 12.97
N LEU A 103 1.51 6.14 13.74
CA LEU A 103 0.11 5.91 13.35
C LEU A 103 -0.28 6.70 12.10
N LYS A 104 0.16 7.96 11.99
CA LYS A 104 -0.07 8.76 10.76
C LYS A 104 0.56 8.08 9.54
N ASP A 105 1.78 7.61 9.70
CA ASP A 105 2.52 6.93 8.65
C ASP A 105 1.85 5.60 8.26
N LEU A 106 1.41 4.81 9.23
CA LEU A 106 0.65 3.57 8.99
C LEU A 106 -0.65 3.84 8.23
N MET A 107 -1.46 4.81 8.68
CA MET A 107 -2.71 5.16 7.99
C MET A 107 -2.46 5.63 6.55
N MET A 108 -1.41 6.41 6.32
CA MET A 108 -1.01 6.86 4.99
C MET A 108 -0.61 5.69 4.09
N ILE A 109 0.17 4.73 4.62
CA ILE A 109 0.55 3.50 3.91
C ILE A 109 -0.68 2.68 3.54
N ILE A 110 -1.57 2.39 4.51
CA ILE A 110 -2.79 1.59 4.30
C ILE A 110 -3.68 2.24 3.23
N ARG A 111 -3.95 3.55 3.36
CA ARG A 111 -4.76 4.29 2.39
C ARG A 111 -4.15 4.27 0.99
N THR A 112 -2.83 4.41 0.87
CA THR A 112 -2.16 4.38 -0.43
C THR A 112 -2.26 2.99 -1.08
N ILE A 113 -2.13 1.92 -0.31
CA ILE A 113 -2.32 0.55 -0.83
C ILE A 113 -3.77 0.33 -1.28
N ALA A 114 -4.75 0.76 -0.48
CA ALA A 114 -6.17 0.67 -0.85
C ALA A 114 -6.48 1.44 -2.13
N GLN A 115 -5.95 2.66 -2.28
CA GLN A 115 -6.11 3.46 -3.49
C GLN A 115 -5.39 2.83 -4.69
N TYR A 116 -4.26 2.17 -4.50
CA TYR A 116 -3.58 1.43 -5.57
C TYR A 116 -4.43 0.27 -6.09
N VAL A 117 -5.06 -0.48 -5.18
CA VAL A 117 -5.99 -1.57 -5.53
C VAL A 117 -7.19 -1.02 -6.31
N GLN A 118 -7.81 0.05 -5.82
CA GLN A 118 -8.91 0.72 -6.51
C GLN A 118 -8.51 1.18 -7.91
N GLU A 119 -7.34 1.81 -8.06
CA GLU A 119 -6.84 2.25 -9.35
C GLU A 119 -6.58 1.06 -10.31
N CYS A 120 -6.08 -0.07 -9.80
CA CYS A 120 -5.93 -1.28 -10.59
C CYS A 120 -7.26 -1.80 -11.14
N HIS A 121 -8.33 -1.77 -10.36
CA HIS A 121 -9.68 -2.11 -10.82
C HIS A 121 -10.18 -1.12 -11.88
N GLU A 122 -10.00 0.18 -11.68
CA GLU A 122 -10.45 1.21 -12.63
C GLU A 122 -9.75 1.12 -13.98
N GLN A 123 -8.49 0.68 -13.99
CA GLN A 123 -7.70 0.49 -15.21
C GLN A 123 -7.81 -0.93 -15.80
N GLY A 124 -8.52 -1.85 -15.15
CA GLY A 124 -8.64 -3.26 -15.57
C GLY A 124 -7.30 -3.98 -15.60
N CYS A 125 -6.49 -3.81 -14.55
CA CYS A 125 -5.17 -4.44 -14.41
C CYS A 125 -4.98 -5.11 -13.04
N GLU A 126 -6.00 -5.84 -12.59
CA GLU A 126 -6.09 -6.50 -11.31
C GLU A 126 -4.99 -7.54 -11.09
N GLU A 127 -4.39 -8.09 -12.16
CA GLU A 127 -3.26 -9.00 -12.07
C GLU A 127 -2.05 -8.38 -11.34
N ARG A 128 -1.96 -7.05 -11.29
CA ARG A 128 -0.91 -6.33 -10.55
C ARG A 128 -1.10 -6.38 -9.04
N ILE A 129 -2.34 -6.50 -8.57
CA ILE A 129 -2.65 -6.56 -7.14
C ILE A 129 -1.98 -7.78 -6.52
N ALA A 130 -2.04 -8.92 -7.22
CA ALA A 130 -1.42 -10.17 -6.80
C ALA A 130 0.12 -10.12 -6.74
N LEU A 131 0.76 -9.14 -7.39
CA LEU A 131 2.21 -8.93 -7.27
C LEU A 131 2.57 -8.24 -5.94
N GLY A 132 1.61 -7.61 -5.27
CA GLY A 132 1.82 -6.85 -4.04
C GLY A 132 3.02 -5.92 -4.16
N PRO A 133 4.00 -5.97 -3.23
CA PRO A 133 5.19 -5.11 -3.26
C PRO A 133 6.11 -5.35 -4.46
N GLN A 134 5.91 -6.42 -5.24
CA GLN A 134 6.73 -6.77 -6.40
C GLN A 134 6.21 -6.17 -7.71
N PHE A 135 5.27 -5.22 -7.67
CA PHE A 135 4.66 -4.57 -8.85
C PHE A 135 5.64 -3.94 -9.86
N ASN A 136 6.95 -3.95 -9.57
CA ASN A 136 8.04 -3.40 -10.38
C ASN A 136 9.02 -4.46 -10.94
N GLY A 137 8.77 -5.76 -10.81
CA GLY A 137 9.75 -6.76 -11.28
C GLY A 137 9.20 -8.16 -11.58
N LYS A 138 9.13 -8.46 -12.88
CA LYS A 138 10.13 -9.37 -13.47
C LYS A 138 11.10 -8.55 -14.31
#